data_AF-A0A0J8AKY5-F1
#
_entry.id   AF-A0A0J8AKY5-F1
#
_cell.length_a   1.000
_cell.length_b   1.000
_cell.length_c   1.000
_cell.angle_alpha   90.00
_cell.angle_beta   90.00
_cell.angle_gamma   90.00
#
_symmetry.space_group_name_H-M   'P 1'
#
loop_
_entity.id
_entity.type
_entity.pdbx_description
1 polymer ?
#
loop_
_entity_poly.entity_id
_entity_poly.type
_entity_poly.pdbx_seq_one_letter_code
_entity_poly.pdbx_strand_id
1 'polypeptide(L)'
;MSRYMQDASAGRGEGRCNWLTEMELAERAHVLKMLARELGQDTAPAIAELAKHGLDAALAVLAVAVGTSVSDAYLRQRALWRAGQSLS
;
A
#
# COMPACT_ATOMS: atom_id res chain seq x y z
N MET A 1 8.07 -19.10 30.54
CA MET A 1 7.11 -18.65 29.50
C MET A 1 7.85 -17.74 28.53
N SER A 2 8.28 -18.26 27.38
CA SER A 2 8.88 -17.45 26.32
C SER A 2 8.73 -18.17 24.98
N ARG A 3 8.63 -17.37 23.90
CA ARG A 3 8.68 -17.72 22.47
C ARG A 3 7.33 -18.00 21.78
N TYR A 4 6.68 -16.90 21.38
CA TYR A 4 5.83 -16.89 20.19
C TYR A 4 6.67 -16.38 19.00
N MET A 5 6.39 -16.97 17.84
CA MET A 5 6.81 -16.59 16.48
C MET A 5 8.25 -16.94 16.06
N GLN A 6 8.38 -17.97 15.20
CA GLN A 6 8.64 -17.79 13.77
C GLN A 6 9.02 -19.16 13.16
N ASP A 7 8.04 -19.79 12.50
CA ASP A 7 8.18 -20.92 11.58
C ASP A 7 6.97 -20.81 10.66
N ALA A 8 6.99 -21.04 9.36
CA ALA A 8 8.01 -21.13 8.33
C ALA A 8 7.19 -21.23 7.04
N SER A 9 7.18 -20.18 6.22
CA SER A 9 6.53 -20.21 4.91
C SER A 9 7.59 -20.18 3.81
N ALA A 10 8.48 -21.17 3.81
CA ALA A 10 9.37 -21.46 2.69
C ALA A 10 8.69 -22.47 1.75
N GLY A 11 7.71 -21.98 1.00
CA GLY A 11 7.02 -22.71 -0.07
C GLY A 11 7.50 -22.24 -1.44
N ARG A 12 8.33 -23.06 -2.06
CA ARG A 12 8.97 -22.93 -3.38
C ARG A 12 7.95 -22.54 -4.48
N GLY A 13 8.17 -21.41 -5.16
CA GLY A 13 7.41 -21.00 -6.34
C GLY A 13 8.05 -19.80 -7.02
N GLU A 14 8.60 -20.02 -8.21
CA GLU A 14 9.13 -18.98 -9.09
C GLU A 14 8.03 -17.99 -9.45
N GLY A 15 8.03 -16.84 -8.78
CA GLY A 15 7.14 -15.73 -9.05
C GLY A 15 7.56 -14.57 -8.17
N ARG A 16 8.21 -13.56 -8.76
CA ARG A 16 8.59 -12.30 -8.09
C ARG A 16 7.35 -11.45 -7.75
N CYS A 17 6.35 -12.02 -7.11
CA CYS A 17 5.28 -11.30 -6.44
C CYS A 17 5.61 -11.36 -4.95
N ASN A 18 6.37 -10.36 -4.52
CA ASN A 18 6.70 -10.10 -3.13
C ASN A 18 5.38 -10.05 -2.33
N TRP A 19 5.03 -11.16 -1.66
CA TRP A 19 3.85 -11.24 -0.80
C TRP A 19 4.02 -10.19 0.29
N LEU A 20 3.37 -9.05 0.10
CA LEU A 20 3.25 -8.05 1.13
C LEU A 20 2.60 -8.73 2.32
N THR A 21 3.16 -8.50 3.49
CA THR A 21 2.48 -8.92 4.72
C THR A 21 1.11 -8.25 4.77
N GLU A 22 0.12 -8.89 5.41
CA GLU A 22 -1.23 -8.32 5.54
C GLU A 22 -1.20 -6.88 6.09
N MET A 23 -0.25 -6.61 7.00
CA MET A 23 0.01 -5.30 7.56
C MET A 23 0.51 -4.29 6.52
N GLU A 24 1.42 -4.67 5.63
CA GLU A 24 1.88 -3.80 4.54
C GLU A 24 0.78 -3.52 3.52
N LEU A 25 -0.07 -4.50 3.23
CA LEU A 25 -1.21 -4.29 2.34
C LEU A 25 -2.23 -3.32 2.97
N ALA A 26 -2.54 -3.51 4.25
CA ALA A 26 -3.42 -2.62 5.01
C ALA A 26 -2.86 -1.19 5.08
N GLU A 27 -1.56 -1.03 5.34
CA GLU A 27 -0.88 0.27 5.31
C GLU A 27 -1.02 0.93 3.93
N ARG A 28 -0.67 0.21 2.86
CA ARG A 28 -0.72 0.76 1.50
C ARG A 28 -2.14 1.14 1.08
N ALA A 29 -3.12 0.30 1.41
CA ALA A 29 -4.53 0.58 1.16
C ALA A 29 -5.01 1.82 1.92
N HIS A 30 -4.58 1.97 3.18
CA HIS A 30 -4.94 3.14 3.99
C HIS A 30 -4.37 4.44 3.41
N VAL A 31 -3.08 4.43 3.07
CA VAL A 31 -2.41 5.60 2.47
C VAL A 31 -3.04 5.93 1.10
N LEU A 32 -3.32 4.94 0.26
CA LEU A 32 -4.01 5.16 -1.02
C LEU A 32 -5.41 5.76 -0.83
N LYS A 33 -6.15 5.33 0.21
CA LYS A 33 -7.46 5.92 0.55
C LYS A 33 -7.35 7.38 0.94
N MET A 34 -6.38 7.73 1.78
CA MET A 34 -6.13 9.12 2.16
C MET A 34 -5.76 9.97 0.93
N LEU A 35 -4.84 9.48 0.10
CA LEU A 35 -4.38 10.17 -1.09
C LEU A 35 -5.51 10.43 -2.08
N ALA A 36 -6.30 9.40 -2.41
CA ALA A 36 -7.45 9.54 -3.30
C ALA A 36 -8.45 10.57 -2.77
N ARG A 37 -8.73 10.54 -1.46
CA ARG A 37 -9.64 11.50 -0.81
C ARG A 37 -9.12 12.93 -0.86
N GLU A 38 -7.83 13.16 -0.61
CA GLU A 38 -7.20 14.48 -0.69
C GLU A 38 -7.23 15.04 -2.12
N LEU A 39 -7.12 14.17 -3.12
CA LEU A 39 -7.16 14.52 -4.53
C LEU A 39 -8.59 14.57 -5.10
N GLY A 40 -9.61 14.37 -4.26
CA GLY A 40 -11.02 14.34 -4.67
C GLY A 40 -11.38 13.20 -5.62
N GLN A 41 -10.57 12.14 -5.66
CA GLN A 41 -10.74 11.01 -6.56
C GLN A 41 -11.46 9.83 -5.90
N ASP A 42 -12.11 9.02 -6.74
CA ASP A 42 -12.64 7.75 -6.29
C ASP A 42 -11.49 6.81 -5.90
N THR A 43 -11.65 6.23 -4.72
CA THR A 43 -10.69 5.32 -4.11
C THR A 43 -10.90 3.88 -4.56
N ALA A 44 -12.12 3.51 -4.97
CA ALA A 44 -12.46 2.16 -5.39
C ALA A 44 -11.54 1.60 -6.49
N PRO A 45 -11.24 2.33 -7.60
CA PRO A 45 -10.41 1.79 -8.66
C PRO A 45 -8.95 1.60 -8.22
N ALA A 46 -8.40 2.52 -7.41
CA ALA A 46 -7.03 2.40 -6.90
C ALA A 46 -6.87 1.20 -5.95
N ILE A 47 -7.87 0.92 -5.11
CA ILE A 47 -7.83 -0.23 -4.19
C ILE A 47 -8.04 -1.55 -4.94
N ALA A 48 -8.89 -1.57 -5.97
CA ALA A 48 -9.04 -2.74 -6.81
C ALA A 48 -7.72 -3.10 -7.52
N GLU A 49 -7.01 -2.11 -8.06
CA GLU A 49 -5.71 -2.32 -8.69
C GLU A 49 -4.62 -2.71 -7.69
N LEU A 50 -4.64 -2.15 -6.48
CA LEU A 50 -3.71 -2.55 -5.41
C LEU A 50 -3.83 -4.05 -5.12
N ALA A 51 -5.05 -4.58 -5.04
CA ALA A 51 -5.29 -5.99 -4.73
C ALA A 51 -4.89 -6.94 -5.87
N LYS A 52 -5.00 -6.49 -7.13
CA LYS A 52 -4.78 -7.33 -8.32
C LYS A 52 -3.36 -7.24 -8.86
N HIS A 53 -2.80 -6.04 -8.90
CA HIS A 53 -1.59 -5.70 -9.64
C HIS A 53 -0.52 -5.01 -8.77
N GLY A 54 -0.86 -4.64 -7.54
CA GLY A 54 0.06 -4.05 -6.58
C GLY A 54 0.09 -2.51 -6.63
N LEU A 55 1.04 -1.94 -5.90
CA LEU A 55 1.09 -0.51 -5.61
C LEU A 55 1.31 0.35 -6.86
N ASP A 56 2.22 -0.05 -7.76
CA ASP A 56 2.51 0.72 -8.97
C ASP A 56 1.29 0.89 -9.87
N ALA A 57 0.47 -0.17 -10.02
CA ALA A 57 -0.77 -0.11 -10.78
C ALA A 57 -1.83 0.80 -10.11
N ALA A 58 -1.95 0.71 -8.79
CA ALA A 58 -2.85 1.58 -8.02
C ALA A 58 -2.47 3.07 -8.16
N LEU A 59 -1.17 3.38 -8.10
CA LEU A 59 -0.66 4.74 -8.29
C LEU A 59 -0.84 5.21 -9.73
N ALA A 60 -0.67 4.34 -10.72
CA ALA A 60 -0.91 4.67 -12.12
C ALA A 60 -2.38 5.07 -12.36
N VAL A 61 -3.34 4.34 -11.77
CA VAL A 61 -4.75 4.69 -11.86
C VAL A 61 -5.06 6.05 -11.25
N LEU A 62 -4.51 6.34 -10.07
CA LEU A 62 -4.67 7.67 -9.45
C LEU A 62 -3.98 8.76 -10.27
N ALA A 63 -2.81 8.49 -10.83
CA ALA A 63 -2.10 9.45 -11.66
C ALA A 63 -2.88 9.80 -12.93
N VAL A 64 -3.54 8.81 -13.56
CA VAL A 64 -4.44 9.01 -14.70
C VAL A 64 -5.65 9.85 -14.29
N ALA A 65 -6.26 9.56 -13.14
CA ALA A 65 -7.44 10.27 -12.67
C ALA A 65 -7.17 11.75 -12.35
N VAL A 66 -5.98 12.05 -11.82
CA VAL A 66 -5.57 13.43 -11.44
C VAL A 66 -4.84 14.15 -12.58
N GLY A 67 -4.31 13.43 -13.57
CA GLY A 67 -3.52 13.97 -14.67
C GLY A 67 -2.08 14.33 -14.30
N THR A 68 -1.56 13.83 -13.18
CA THR A 68 -0.18 14.09 -12.73
C THR A 68 0.37 12.93 -11.90
N SER A 69 1.70 12.90 -11.71
CA SER A 69 2.34 11.91 -10.85
C SER A 69 1.92 12.09 -9.38
N VAL A 70 1.51 11.00 -8.75
CA VAL A 70 1.08 10.97 -7.34
C VAL A 70 2.09 10.25 -6.43
N SER A 71 3.20 9.77 -6.98
CA SER A 71 4.20 8.95 -6.26
C SER A 71 4.84 9.69 -5.09
N ASP A 72 5.25 10.95 -5.27
CA ASP A 72 5.82 11.77 -4.18
C ASP A 72 4.80 12.10 -3.10
N ALA A 73 3.54 12.34 -3.48
CA ALA A 73 2.46 12.57 -2.53
C ALA A 73 2.18 11.31 -1.70
N TYR A 74 2.17 10.15 -2.35
CA TYR A 74 2.04 8.86 -1.68
C TYR A 74 3.17 8.60 -0.67
N LEU A 75 4.43 8.79 -1.08
CA LEU A 75 5.59 8.56 -0.20
C LEU A 75 5.57 9.49 1.02
N ARG A 76 5.20 10.76 0.82
CA ARG A 76 5.05 11.72 1.92
C ARG A 76 3.95 11.30 2.90
N GLN A 77 2.77 10.94 2.41
CA GLN A 77 1.69 10.49 3.29
C GLN A 77 2.05 9.20 4.05
N ARG A 78 2.71 8.25 3.37
CA ARG A 78 3.17 7.02 4.00
C ARG A 78 4.18 7.28 5.12
N ALA A 79 5.12 8.21 4.91
CA ALA A 79 6.07 8.62 5.93
C ALA A 79 5.37 9.28 7.13
N LEU A 80 4.40 10.17 6.89
CA LEU A 80 3.60 10.80 7.94
C LEU A 80 2.79 9.77 8.74
N TRP A 81 2.16 8.82 8.06
CA TRP A 81 1.39 7.75 8.69
C TRP A 81 2.27 6.88 9.61
N ARG A 82 3.47 6.52 9.18
CA ARG A 82 4.42 5.76 10.01
C ARG A 82 4.98 6.58 11.18
N ALA A 83 5.24 7.87 10.97
CA ALA A 83 5.65 8.77 12.04
C ALA A 83 4.56 8.92 13.11
N GLY A 84 3.29 9.02 12.69
CA GLY A 84 2.14 9.07 13.60
C GLY A 84 1.93 7.77 14.39
N GLN A 85 2.19 6.60 13.78
CA GLN A 85 2.14 5.32 14.47
C GLN A 85 3.31 5.08 15.43
N SER A 86 4.48 5.68 15.19
CA SER A 86 5.66 5.53 16.05
C SER A 86 5.54 6.28 17.39
N LEU A 87 4.52 7.13 17.52
CA LEU A 87 4.26 7.98 18.69
C LEU A 87 3.12 7.44 19.58
N SER A 88 2.56 6.27 19.26
CA SER A 88 1.40 5.70 19.95
C SER A 88 1.74 4.47 20.80
#